data_AF-A0A8K0GVX4-F1
#
_entry.id   AF-A0A8K0GVX4-F1
#
_cell.length_a   1.000
_cell.length_b   1.000
_cell.length_c   1.000
_cell.angle_alpha   90.00
_cell.angle_beta   90.00
_cell.angle_gamma   90.00
#
_symmetry.space_group_name_H-M   'P 1'
#
loop_
_entity.id
_entity.type
_entity.pdbx_description
1 polymer ?
#
loop_
_entity_poly.entity_id
_entity_poly.type
_entity_poly.pdbx_seq_one_letter_code
_entity_poly.pdbx_strand_id
1 'polypeptide(L)'
;MPTLLVWFQLAFSLESANNGKAFLFSHVVNIVQGTKVDKMMITGMHTVSYIYCKDCGELLGWKYVRAFDGSQKYKEGKFVLENFKIVKGNW
;
A
#
# COMPACT_ATOMS: atom_id res chain seq x y z
N MET A 1 -3.87 12.29 -16.33
CA MET A 1 -4.45 12.24 -14.98
C MET A 1 -5.36 11.01 -14.90
N PRO A 2 -4.85 9.79 -14.64
CA PRO A 2 -5.73 8.63 -14.50
C PRO A 2 -6.07 8.45 -13.02
N THR A 3 -7.35 8.70 -12.74
CA THR A 3 -8.06 8.52 -11.48
C THR A 3 -8.08 7.04 -11.08
N LEU A 4 -7.33 6.69 -10.04
CA LEU A 4 -7.28 5.36 -9.46
C LEU A 4 -8.30 5.22 -8.32
N LEU A 5 -9.45 4.68 -8.69
CA LEU A 5 -10.17 3.55 -8.06
C LEU A 5 -9.98 3.36 -6.54
N VAL A 6 -11.06 3.59 -5.78
CA VAL A 6 -11.34 2.90 -4.51
C VAL A 6 -12.84 2.59 -4.46
N TRP A 7 -13.27 1.47 -5.07
CA TRP A 7 -14.61 0.94 -4.85
C TRP A 7 -14.53 -0.01 -3.66
N PHE A 8 -15.12 0.42 -2.53
CA PHE A 8 -15.32 -0.32 -1.29
C PHE A 8 -14.11 -1.06 -0.72
N GLN A 9 -13.28 -0.42 0.10
CA GLN A 9 -12.47 -1.16 1.06
C GLN A 9 -12.20 -0.33 2.33
N LEU A 10 -12.36 -0.99 3.49
CA LEU A 10 -11.96 -0.50 4.81
C LEU A 10 -10.49 -0.05 4.77
N ALA A 11 -10.27 1.26 4.84
CA ALA A 11 -8.95 1.86 4.95
C ALA A 11 -8.63 2.07 6.44
N PHE A 12 -7.63 1.37 6.96
CA PHE A 12 -7.08 1.68 8.30
C PHE A 12 -5.97 2.71 8.14
N SER A 13 -6.05 3.83 8.87
CA SER A 13 -5.00 4.85 8.88
C SER A 13 -3.78 4.30 9.59
N LEU A 14 -2.65 4.25 8.88
CA LEU A 14 -1.34 3.95 9.43
C LEU A 14 -0.59 5.27 9.59
N GLU A 15 -0.13 5.55 10.80
CA GLU A 15 0.87 6.59 11.02
C GLU A 15 2.21 6.06 10.50
N SER A 16 2.71 6.70 9.44
CA SER A 16 4.06 6.43 8.93
C SER A 16 5.08 7.31 9.66
N ALA A 17 6.32 6.84 9.78
CA ALA A 17 7.40 7.54 10.47
C ALA A 17 7.83 8.87 9.79
N ASN A 18 7.26 9.23 8.63
CA ASN A 18 7.67 10.39 7.84
C ASN A 18 6.46 11.27 7.47
N ASN A 19 5.79 11.84 8.48
CA ASN A 19 4.74 12.88 8.40
C ASN A 19 3.55 12.68 7.40
N GLY A 20 3.43 11.53 6.75
CA GLY A 20 2.37 11.22 5.79
C GLY A 20 1.37 10.21 6.35
N LYS A 21 0.07 10.47 6.14
CA LYS A 21 -0.95 9.44 6.37
C LYS A 21 -0.80 8.34 5.31
N ALA A 22 -0.76 7.09 5.73
CA ALA A 22 -0.81 5.96 4.81
C ALA A 22 -2.07 5.15 5.11
N PHE A 23 -2.63 4.50 4.09
CA PHE A 23 -3.85 3.71 4.25
C PHE A 23 -3.61 2.27 3.84
N LEU A 24 -4.09 1.34 4.67
CA LEU A 24 -4.05 -0.08 4.39
C LEU A 24 -5.31 -0.53 3.65
N PHE A 25 -5.16 -1.06 2.43
CA PHE A 25 -6.23 -1.59 1.59
C PHE A 25 -6.06 -3.09 1.39
N SER A 26 -7.16 -3.83 1.29
CA SER A 26 -7.11 -5.26 0.93
C SER A 26 -7.10 -5.50 -0.58
N HIS A 27 -7.68 -4.58 -1.37
CA HIS A 27 -7.75 -4.66 -2.82
C HIS A 27 -7.38 -3.32 -3.44
N VAL A 28 -6.53 -3.37 -4.47
CA VAL A 28 -6.15 -2.23 -5.32
C VAL A 28 -6.07 -2.75 -6.75
N VAL A 29 -6.57 -1.96 -7.70
CA VAL A 29 -6.65 -2.29 -9.13
C VAL A 29 -5.79 -1.34 -9.92
N ASN A 30 -5.51 -1.66 -11.19
CA ASN A 30 -4.71 -0.82 -12.10
C ASN A 30 -3.29 -0.50 -11.59
N ILE A 31 -2.66 -1.50 -10.98
CA ILE A 31 -1.28 -1.43 -10.46
C ILE A 31 -0.37 -2.48 -11.08
N VAL A 32 0.94 -2.22 -11.05
CA VAL A 32 2.02 -3.15 -11.39
C VAL A 32 2.88 -3.36 -10.14
N GLN A 33 3.20 -4.62 -9.82
CA GLN A 33 4.13 -4.96 -8.74
C GLN A 33 5.57 -4.90 -9.25
N GLY A 34 6.41 -4.15 -8.56
CA GLY A 34 7.84 -4.06 -8.84
C GLY A 34 8.69 -4.89 -7.90
N THR A 35 9.88 -4.36 -7.59
CA THR A 35 10.90 -5.05 -6.79
C THR A 35 10.42 -5.37 -5.39
N LYS A 36 10.79 -6.58 -4.92
CA LYS A 36 10.61 -7.01 -3.54
C LYS A 36 11.83 -6.62 -2.72
N VAL A 37 11.60 -6.00 -1.57
CA VAL A 37 12.64 -5.56 -0.65
C VAL A 37 12.26 -5.92 0.77
N ASP A 38 13.24 -6.32 1.57
CA ASP A 38 13.05 -6.47 3.02
C ASP A 38 13.23 -5.12 3.69
N LYS A 39 12.25 -4.75 4.54
CA LYS A 39 12.21 -3.46 5.23
C LYS A 39 11.95 -3.69 6.71
N MET A 40 12.77 -3.05 7.54
CA MET A 40 12.50 -2.94 8.98
C MET A 40 11.44 -1.86 9.21
N MET A 41 10.37 -2.22 9.91
CA MET A 41 9.29 -1.31 10.32
C MET A 41 9.15 -1.36 11.86
N ILE A 42 8.35 -0.46 12.42
CA ILE A 42 8.07 -0.45 13.87
C ILE A 42 7.53 -1.82 14.34
N THR A 43 6.73 -2.48 13.51
CA THR A 43 6.17 -3.81 13.80
C THR A 43 7.08 -4.98 13.39
N GLY A 44 8.36 -4.72 13.13
CA GLY A 44 9.36 -5.73 12.76
C GLY A 44 9.67 -5.82 11.26
N MET A 45 10.41 -6.87 10.89
CA MET A 45 10.89 -7.10 9.52
C MET A 45 9.75 -7.59 8.61
N HIS A 46 9.67 -7.01 7.41
CA HIS A 46 8.68 -7.36 6.39
C HIS A 46 9.32 -7.38 5.01
N THR A 47 8.97 -8.37 4.18
CA THR A 47 9.20 -8.30 2.74
C THR A 47 8.04 -7.54 2.11
N VAL A 48 8.33 -6.45 1.41
CA VAL A 48 7.33 -5.64 0.69
C VAL A 48 7.65 -5.58 -0.79
N SER A 49 6.63 -5.38 -1.61
CA SER A 49 6.75 -5.15 -3.05
C SER A 49 6.28 -3.74 -3.36
N TYR A 50 7.09 -2.92 -4.03
CA TYR A 50 6.61 -1.63 -4.51
C TYR A 50 5.46 -1.81 -5.50
N ILE A 51 4.52 -0.89 -5.49
CA ILE A 51 3.39 -0.87 -6.43
C ILE A 51 3.36 0.45 -7.18
N TYR A 52 3.20 0.35 -8.50
CA TYR A 52 3.21 1.46 -9.43
C TYR A 52 1.88 1.54 -10.16
N CYS A 53 1.46 2.74 -10.55
CA CYS A 53 0.33 2.92 -11.44
C CYS A 53 0.65 2.28 -12.79
N LYS A 54 -0.26 1.44 -13.32
CA LYS A 54 -0.06 0.80 -14.61
C LYS A 54 0.01 1.81 -15.77
N ASP A 55 -0.72 2.93 -15.66
CA ASP A 55 -0.85 3.90 -16.76
C ASP A 55 0.27 4.94 -16.79
N CYS A 56 0.70 5.45 -15.64
CA CYS A 56 1.72 6.50 -15.56
C CYS A 56 3.06 6.04 -14.97
N GLY A 57 3.16 4.79 -14.50
CA GLY A 57 4.38 4.24 -13.90
C GLY A 57 4.74 4.84 -12.54
N GLU A 58 3.89 5.69 -11.97
CA GLU A 58 4.19 6.42 -10.74
C GLU A 58 4.12 5.51 -9.51
N LEU A 59 5.04 5.68 -8.55
CA LEU A 59 5.06 4.91 -7.31
C LEU A 59 3.85 5.25 -6.43
N LEU A 60 2.94 4.31 -6.21
CA LEU A 60 1.73 4.53 -5.39
C LEU A 60 1.91 4.12 -3.93
N GLY A 61 2.83 3.19 -3.66
CA GLY A 61 3.08 2.65 -2.33
C GLY A 61 3.69 1.25 -2.37
N TRP A 62 3.26 0.35 -1.47
CA TRP A 62 3.79 -1.02 -1.41
C TRP A 62 2.76 -2.06 -0.94
N LYS A 63 2.95 -3.32 -1.33
CA LYS A 63 2.21 -4.48 -0.86
C LYS A 63 3.05 -5.28 0.13
N TYR A 64 2.45 -5.75 1.22
CA TYR A 64 3.09 -6.73 2.09
C TYR A 64 3.12 -8.10 1.41
N VAL A 65 4.33 -8.60 1.14
CA VAL A 65 4.55 -9.94 0.59
C VAL A 65 4.71 -10.94 1.71
N ARG A 66 5.49 -10.59 2.74
CA ARG A 66 5.75 -11.45 3.89
C ARG A 66 5.93 -10.64 5.16
N ALA A 67 5.34 -11.11 6.24
CA ALA A 67 5.65 -10.71 7.61
C ALA A 67 6.42 -11.86 8.30
N PHE A 68 7.49 -11.51 9.00
CA PHE A 68 8.31 -12.49 9.73
C PHE A 68 7.74 -12.79 11.12
N ASP A 69 7.06 -11.82 11.73
CA ASP A 69 6.29 -12.03 12.95
C ASP A 69 4.88 -12.58 12.63
N GLY A 70 4.50 -13.66 13.32
CA GLY A 70 3.16 -14.27 13.25
C GLY A 70 2.04 -13.28 13.57
N SER A 71 2.25 -12.35 14.50
CA SER A 71 1.26 -11.34 14.88
C SER A 71 0.90 -10.37 13.74
N GLN A 72 1.80 -10.24 12.75
CA GLN A 72 1.67 -9.30 11.63
C GLN A 72 1.21 -9.97 10.34
N LYS A 73 0.99 -11.30 10.34
CA LYS A 73 0.57 -12.07 9.15
C LYS A 73 -0.72 -11.55 8.50
N TYR A 74 -1.61 -10.94 9.26
CA TYR A 74 -2.84 -10.33 8.74
C TYR A 74 -2.58 -9.18 7.74
N LYS A 75 -1.34 -8.67 7.65
CA LYS A 75 -0.93 -7.65 6.67
C LYS A 75 -0.55 -8.26 5.32
N GLU A 76 -0.14 -9.52 5.27
CA GLU A 76 0.26 -10.18 4.02
C GLU A 76 -0.86 -10.09 2.98
N GLY A 77 -0.51 -9.74 1.75
CA GLY A 77 -1.47 -9.51 0.68
C GLY A 77 -2.07 -8.11 0.64
N LYS A 78 -1.99 -7.33 1.73
CA LYS A 78 -2.55 -5.96 1.81
C LYS A 78 -1.60 -4.91 1.25
N PHE A 79 -2.18 -3.78 0.86
CA PHE A 79 -1.53 -2.68 0.16
C PHE A 79 -1.52 -1.44 1.03
N VAL A 80 -0.40 -0.72 1.05
CA VAL A 80 -0.27 0.59 1.68
C VAL A 80 -0.13 1.62 0.58
N LEU A 81 -1.00 2.62 0.58
CA LEU A 81 -0.95 3.78 -0.32
C LEU A 81 -0.73 5.06 0.50
N GLU A 82 0.09 5.97 0.01
CA GLU A 82 0.40 7.23 0.69
C GLU A 82 -0.51 8.38 0.20
N ASN A 83 -0.88 9.29 1.13
CA ASN A 83 -1.99 10.24 1.07
C ASN A 83 -2.07 11.18 -0.14
N PHE A 84 -1.01 11.35 -0.93
CA PHE A 84 -0.97 12.34 -2.01
C PHE A 84 -1.63 11.86 -3.32
N LYS A 85 -2.15 10.63 -3.37
CA LYS A 85 -2.58 9.99 -4.63
C LYS A 85 -3.98 9.43 -4.66
N ILE A 86 -4.71 9.51 -3.54
CA ILE A 86 -6.07 8.95 -3.45
C ILE A 86 -7.07 10.08 -3.59
N VAL A 87 -7.62 10.23 -4.80
CA VAL A 87 -8.79 11.10 -5.02
C VAL A 87 -10.03 10.27 -4.73
N LYS A 88 -10.75 10.60 -3.66
CA LYS A 88 -12.08 10.03 -3.40
C LYS A 88 -13.03 10.58 -4.47
N GLY A 89 -13.32 9.79 -5.50
CA GLY A 89 -14.33 10.17 -6.49
C GLY A 89 -15.68 10.28 -5.78
N ASN A 90 -16.27 11.48 -5.78
CA ASN A 90 -17.68 11.65 -5.45
C ASN A 90 -18.46 11.16 -6.67
N TRP A 91 -19.08 9.99 -6.53
CA TRP A 91 -20.15 9.51 -7.41
C TRP A 91 -21.45 9.59 -6.63
#